data_AF-A0A439V0U7-F1
#
_entry.id   AF-A0A439V0U7-F1
#
_cell.length_a   1.000
_cell.length_b   1.000
_cell.length_c   1.000
_cell.angle_alpha   90.00
_cell.angle_beta   90.00
_cell.angle_gamma   90.00
#
_symmetry.space_group_name_H-M   'P 1'
#
loop_
_entity.id
_entity.type
_entity.pdbx_description
1 polymer ?
#
loop_
_entity_poly.entity_id
_entity_poly.type
_entity_poly.pdbx_seq_one_letter_code
_entity_poly.pdbx_strand_id
1 'polypeptide(L)'
;MWNFWESSPEWQRKEELFAALKVAKAERDEAGRGILVCVGLGYLDGAVWESDRAAFLLAHEAYEDAFLAWREADKAFNASPAGQACARYFADPLAAQATESEAA
;
A
#
# COMPACT_ATOMS: atom_id res chain seq x y z
N MET A 1 -7.00 -15.15 -19.10
CA MET A 1 -5.67 -15.73 -18.88
C MET A 1 -5.28 -15.27 -17.48
N TRP A 2 -5.19 -16.20 -16.52
CA TRP A 2 -4.77 -15.87 -15.16
C TRP A 2 -3.24 -15.86 -15.19
N ASN A 3 -2.62 -14.74 -14.85
CA ASN A 3 -1.16 -14.65 -14.90
C ASN A 3 -0.56 -15.46 -13.74
N PHE A 4 0.50 -16.25 -14.00
CA PHE A 4 1.13 -17.10 -12.99
C PHE A 4 1.53 -16.34 -11.71
N TRP A 5 1.96 -15.08 -11.82
CA TRP A 5 2.38 -14.31 -10.65
C TRP A 5 1.22 -13.93 -9.72
N GLU A 6 -0.01 -13.84 -10.21
CA GLU A 6 -1.17 -13.45 -9.40
C GLU A 6 -1.57 -14.52 -8.37
N SER A 7 -1.19 -15.78 -8.60
CA SER A 7 -1.40 -16.88 -7.64
C SER A 7 -0.21 -17.08 -6.69
N SER A 8 0.88 -16.31 -6.84
CA SER A 8 2.06 -16.43 -5.98
C SER A 8 1.78 -15.92 -4.56
N PRO A 9 2.31 -16.58 -3.51
CA PRO A 9 2.18 -16.12 -2.13
C PRO A 9 2.70 -14.69 -1.92
N GLU A 10 3.78 -14.32 -2.60
CA GLU A 10 4.39 -12.99 -2.49
C GLU A 10 3.48 -11.90 -3.08
N TRP A 11 2.79 -12.20 -4.19
CA TRP A 11 1.79 -11.29 -4.76
C TRP A 11 0.60 -11.12 -3.83
N GLN A 12 0.03 -12.22 -3.34
CA GLN A 12 -1.12 -12.17 -2.42
C GLN A 12 -0.78 -11.37 -1.16
N ARG A 13 0.42 -11.60 -0.59
CA ARG A 13 0.88 -10.86 0.58
C ARG A 13 1.07 -9.36 0.30
N LYS A 14 1.64 -9.00 -0.87
CA LYS A 14 1.76 -7.61 -1.30
C LYS A 14 0.39 -6.95 -1.43
N GLU A 15 -0.59 -7.60 -2.04
CA GLU A 15 -1.94 -7.06 -2.23
C GLU A 15 -2.71 -6.90 -0.91
N GLU A 16 -2.61 -7.86 0.01
CA GLU A 16 -3.17 -7.74 1.37
C GLU A 16 -2.64 -6.49 2.09
N LEU A 17 -1.32 -6.31 2.07
CA LEU A 17 -0.69 -5.16 2.71
C LEU A 17 -0.99 -3.84 2.00
N PHE A 18 -1.18 -3.89 0.69
CA PHE A 18 -1.62 -2.72 -0.07
C PHE A 18 -3.05 -2.30 0.29
N ALA A 19 -3.95 -3.27 0.50
CA ALA A 19 -5.29 -3.00 1.00
C ALA A 19 -5.26 -2.38 2.40
N ALA A 20 -4.45 -2.92 3.32
CA ALA A 20 -4.25 -2.36 4.65
C ALA A 20 -3.71 -0.91 4.60
N LEU A 21 -2.72 -0.66 3.74
CA LEU A 21 -2.17 0.68 3.51
C LEU A 21 -3.23 1.67 3.01
N LYS A 22 -4.12 1.25 2.11
CA LYS A 22 -5.23 2.11 1.63
C LYS A 22 -6.18 2.50 2.75
N VAL A 23 -6.50 1.56 3.65
CA VAL A 23 -7.37 1.83 4.81
C VAL A 23 -6.67 2.82 5.75
N ALA A 24 -5.42 2.56 6.14
CA ALA A 24 -4.66 3.45 7.03
C ALA A 24 -4.48 4.85 6.43
N LYS A 25 -4.29 4.95 5.10
CA LYS A 25 -4.25 6.23 4.40
C LYS A 25 -5.56 7.00 4.51
N ALA A 26 -6.70 6.32 4.33
CA ALA A 26 -8.01 6.95 4.43
C ALA A 26 -8.27 7.48 5.85
N GLU A 27 -7.93 6.69 6.88
CA GLU A 27 -8.06 7.10 8.28
C GLU A 27 -7.17 8.30 8.62
N ARG A 28 -5.92 8.28 8.17
CA ARG A 28 -5.00 9.41 8.34
C ARG A 28 -5.48 10.68 7.64
N ASP A 29 -5.93 10.54 6.39
CA ASP A 29 -6.41 11.67 5.61
C ASP A 29 -7.69 12.27 6.23
N GLU A 30 -8.58 11.43 6.79
CA GLU A 30 -9.77 11.88 7.53
C GLU A 30 -9.42 12.59 8.84
N ALA A 31 -8.54 12.01 9.66
CA ALA A 31 -8.05 12.66 10.87
C ALA A 31 -7.33 13.99 10.57
N GLY A 32 -6.62 14.06 9.44
CA GLY A 32 -5.97 15.27 8.95
C GLY A 32 -6.97 16.40 8.63
N ARG A 33 -8.21 16.08 8.24
CA ARG A 33 -9.25 17.10 8.04
C ARG A 33 -9.60 17.80 9.36
N GLY A 34 -9.69 17.06 10.47
CA GLY A 34 -9.95 17.63 11.80
C GLY A 34 -8.89 18.67 12.20
N ILE A 35 -7.60 18.34 12.03
CA ILE A 35 -6.51 19.30 12.23
C ILE A 35 -6.65 20.51 11.32
N LEU A 36 -6.88 20.31 10.01
CA LEU A 36 -6.99 21.42 9.06
C LEU A 36 -8.15 22.36 9.39
N VAL A 37 -9.26 21.84 9.90
CA VAL A 37 -10.38 22.64 10.39
C VAL A 37 -9.96 23.48 11.60
N CYS A 38 -9.31 22.87 12.60
CA CYS A 38 -8.80 23.59 13.77
C CYS A 38 -7.82 24.71 13.38
N VAL A 39 -6.88 24.43 12.46
CA VAL A 39 -5.95 25.43 11.91
C VAL A 39 -6.70 26.56 11.20
N GLY A 40 -7.67 26.23 10.36
CA GLY A 40 -8.46 27.22 9.62
C GLY A 40 -9.30 28.14 10.51
N LEU A 41 -9.75 27.63 11.67
CA LEU A 41 -10.49 28.40 12.67
C LEU A 41 -9.58 29.13 13.68
N GLY A 42 -8.27 28.86 13.66
CA GLY A 42 -7.32 29.41 14.64
C GLY A 42 -7.40 28.74 16.03
N TYR A 43 -8.05 27.59 16.14
CA TYR A 43 -8.17 26.81 17.38
C TYR A 43 -6.97 25.88 17.52
N LEU A 44 -5.86 26.44 18.02
CA LEU A 44 -4.58 25.74 18.18
C LEU A 44 -4.27 25.38 19.64
N ASP A 45 -5.29 25.43 20.49
CA ASP A 45 -5.25 25.10 21.91
C ASP A 45 -6.58 24.48 22.39
N GLY A 46 -6.58 23.97 23.62
CA GLY A 46 -7.75 23.35 24.23
C GLY A 46 -8.05 21.93 23.77
N ALA A 47 -9.09 21.34 24.38
CA ALA A 47 -9.34 19.90 24.30
C ALA A 47 -9.66 19.39 22.88
N VAL A 48 -10.31 20.21 22.04
CA VAL A 48 -10.64 19.84 20.65
C VAL A 48 -9.35 19.72 19.82
N TRP A 49 -8.49 20.74 19.87
CA TRP A 49 -7.19 20.72 19.20
C TRP A 49 -6.33 19.53 19.65
N GLU A 50 -6.24 19.31 20.96
CA GLU A 50 -5.44 18.22 21.52
C GLU A 50 -5.95 16.84 21.06
N SER A 51 -7.27 16.65 21.05
CA SER A 51 -7.90 15.41 20.59
C SER A 51 -7.67 15.15 19.09
N ASP A 52 -7.94 16.14 18.24
CA ASP A 52 -7.77 16.00 16.79
C ASP A 52 -6.30 15.81 16.41
N ARG A 53 -5.40 16.52 17.11
CA ARG A 53 -3.96 16.36 16.95
C ARG A 53 -3.50 14.95 17.33
N ALA A 54 -3.97 14.44 18.47
CA ALA A 54 -3.63 13.09 18.92
C ALA A 54 -4.15 12.02 17.94
N ALA A 55 -5.41 12.15 17.48
CA ALA A 55 -6.01 11.23 16.53
C ALA A 55 -5.23 11.18 15.21
N PHE A 56 -4.84 12.33 14.67
CA PHE A 56 -4.01 12.40 13.47
C PHE A 56 -2.62 11.78 13.66
N LEU A 57 -1.93 12.07 14.77
CA LEU A 57 -0.60 11.51 15.02
C LEU A 57 -0.65 9.99 15.07
N LEU A 58 -1.68 9.43 15.72
CA LEU A 58 -1.88 7.99 15.83
C LEU A 58 -2.20 7.36 14.47
N ALA A 59 -3.08 7.99 13.68
CA ALA A 59 -3.38 7.53 12.32
C ALA A 59 -2.19 7.69 11.36
N HIS A 60 -1.33 8.68 11.59
CA HIS A 60 -0.10 8.89 10.82
C HIS A 60 0.91 7.78 11.09
N GLU A 61 1.15 7.45 12.36
CA GLU A 61 2.02 6.33 12.76
C GLU A 61 1.55 5.00 12.15
N ALA A 62 0.24 4.70 12.26
CA ALA A 62 -0.35 3.50 11.66
C ALA A 62 -0.19 3.46 10.13
N TYR A 63 -0.30 4.61 9.45
CA TYR A 63 -0.03 4.72 8.02
C TYR A 63 1.44 4.46 7.68
N GLU A 64 2.38 5.00 8.45
CA GLU A 64 3.82 4.79 8.22
C GLU A 64 4.20 3.32 8.40
N ASP A 65 3.67 2.66 9.44
CA ASP A 65 3.87 1.22 9.67
C ASP A 65 3.31 0.39 8.51
N ALA A 66 2.08 0.67 8.08
CA ALA A 66 1.46 -0.01 6.95
C ALA A 66 2.25 0.20 5.64
N PHE A 67 2.78 1.41 5.43
CA PHE A 67 3.59 1.75 4.27
C PHE A 67 4.90 0.97 4.26
N LEU A 68 5.60 0.92 5.40
CA LEU A 68 6.84 0.15 5.54
C LEU A 68 6.60 -1.33 5.30
N ALA A 69 5.54 -1.90 5.89
CA ALA A 69 5.19 -3.31 5.70
C ALA A 69 4.89 -3.63 4.22
N TRP A 70 4.06 -2.81 3.57
CA TRP A 70 3.77 -2.97 2.14
C TRP A 70 5.03 -2.84 1.28
N ARG A 71 5.89 -1.86 1.56
CA ARG A 71 7.14 -1.64 0.81
C ARG A 71 8.08 -2.84 0.89
N GLU A 72 8.23 -3.45 2.05
CA GLU A 72 9.05 -4.66 2.19
C GLU A 72 8.43 -5.87 1.47
N ALA A 73 7.09 -6.01 1.48
CA ALA A 73 6.42 -7.04 0.69
C ALA A 73 6.53 -6.81 -0.82
N ASP A 74 6.48 -5.56 -1.28
CA ASP A 74 6.69 -5.21 -2.69
C ASP A 74 8.11 -5.55 -3.15
N LYS A 75 9.12 -5.23 -2.35
CA LYS A 75 10.51 -5.65 -2.62
C LYS A 75 10.64 -7.18 -2.68
N ALA A 76 10.01 -7.90 -1.75
CA ALA A 76 10.04 -9.35 -1.73
C ALA A 76 9.38 -9.96 -2.98
N PHE A 77 8.23 -9.42 -3.40
CA PHE A 77 7.58 -9.79 -4.65
C PHE A 77 8.48 -9.53 -5.86
N ASN A 78 9.03 -8.31 -5.99
CA ASN A 78 9.87 -7.94 -7.13
C ASN A 78 11.17 -8.78 -7.22
N ALA A 79 11.67 -9.29 -6.09
CA ALA A 79 12.81 -10.20 -6.06
C ALA A 79 12.45 -11.66 -6.38
N SER A 80 11.17 -12.05 -6.28
CA SER A 80 10.72 -13.44 -6.47
C SER A 80 10.65 -13.83 -7.96
N PRO A 81 10.62 -15.14 -8.28
CA PRO A 81 10.39 -15.61 -9.65
C PRO A 81 9.07 -15.08 -10.25
N ALA A 82 8.03 -14.96 -9.42
CA ALA A 82 6.74 -14.40 -9.82
C ALA A 82 6.85 -12.90 -10.16
N GLY A 83 7.54 -12.11 -9.36
CA GLY A 83 7.79 -10.69 -9.68
C GLY A 83 8.62 -10.51 -10.95
N GLN A 84 9.62 -11.36 -11.17
CA GLN A 84 10.40 -11.35 -12.41
C GLN A 84 9.55 -11.72 -13.64
N ALA A 85 8.65 -12.70 -13.52
CA ALA A 85 7.71 -13.07 -14.58
C ALA A 85 6.75 -11.91 -14.90
N CYS A 86 6.19 -11.29 -13.86
CA CYS A 86 5.36 -10.08 -13.98
C CYS A 86 6.11 -8.94 -14.71
N ALA A 87 7.35 -8.66 -14.31
CA ALA A 87 8.17 -7.63 -14.94
C ALA A 87 8.44 -7.92 -16.43
N ARG A 88 8.72 -9.18 -16.79
CA ARG A 88 8.89 -9.59 -18.20
C ARG A 88 7.60 -9.42 -19.00
N TYR A 89 6.47 -9.83 -18.44
CA TYR A 89 5.17 -9.66 -19.09
C TYR A 89 4.86 -8.19 -19.38
N PHE A 90 5.07 -7.28 -18.42
CA PHE A 90 4.83 -5.86 -18.63
C PHE A 90 5.85 -5.19 -19.56
N ALA A 91 7.06 -5.78 -19.71
CA ALA A 91 8.05 -5.31 -20.68
C ALA A 91 7.74 -5.78 -22.11
N ASP A 92 7.33 -7.05 -22.27
CA ASP A 92 6.92 -7.65 -23.54
C ASP A 92 5.88 -8.77 -23.31
N PRO A 93 4.58 -8.46 -23.44
CA PRO A 93 3.51 -9.44 -23.20
C PRO A 93 3.50 -10.61 -24.19
N LEU A 94 3.97 -10.38 -25.43
CA LEU A 94 3.94 -11.40 -26.50
C LEU A 94 5.07 -12.42 -26.31
N ALA A 95 6.25 -11.98 -25.90
CA ALA A 95 7.37 -12.86 -25.59
C ALA A 95 7.12 -13.71 -24.32
N ALA A 96 6.43 -13.14 -23.31
CA ALA A 96 6.14 -13.84 -22.06
C ALA A 96 5.16 -15.03 -22.25
N GLN A 97 4.12 -14.86 -23.08
CA GLN A 97 3.15 -15.92 -23.37
C GLN A 97 3.77 -17.12 -24.11
N ALA A 98 4.80 -16.88 -24.93
CA ALA A 98 5.51 -17.96 -25.62
C ALA A 98 6.26 -18.87 -24.63
N THR A 99 6.91 -18.29 -23.61
CA THR A 99 7.63 -19.06 -22.58
C THR A 99 6.72 -19.81 -21.60
N GLU A 100 5.53 -19.29 -21.30
CA GLU A 100 4.57 -20.00 -20.43
C GLU A 100 3.92 -21.19 -21.15
N SER A 101 3.74 -21.11 -22.47
CA SER A 101 3.15 -22.19 -23.28
C SER A 101 4.10 -23.37 -23.52
N GLU A 102 5.41 -23.16 -23.42
CA GLU A 102 6.43 -24.23 -23.54
C GLU A 102 6.70 -24.97 -22.22
N ALA A 103 6.28 -24.40 -21.08
CA ALA A 103 6.50 -24.96 -19.75
C ALA A 103 5.30 -25.74 -19.18
N ALA A 104 4.16 -25.76 -19.89
CA ALA A 104 2.93 -26.47 -19.55
C ALA A 104 2.83 -27.83 -20.25
#